data_AF-X0YVC4-F1
#
_entry.id   AF-X0YVC4-F1
#
_cell.length_a   1.000
_cell.length_b   1.000
_cell.length_c   1.000
_cell.angle_alpha   90.00
_cell.angle_beta   90.00
_cell.angle_gamma   90.00
#
_symmetry.space_group_name_H-M   'P 1'
#
loop_
_entity.id
_entity.type
_entity.pdbx_description
1 polymer ?
#
loop_
_entity_poly.entity_id
_entity_poly.type
_entity_poly.pdbx_seq_one_letter_code
_entity_poly.pdbx_strand_id
1 'polypeptide(L)'
;MAEQKLLVAHCADTHPDFSLTKDHVLQWHMGPKDMYNKNGKFLGVKYFGKTYENRIVLPLEFIGGKQIAELHGRGWDRPGYRDLMLRNGHFVNLVPDNGDDWISPDEMTWGVKGINSISSHLCLSGGRNSENESRMFKFHEIYNDAMFTSLTSYFNQFLKDHPGDKIAGHYMFSDKTCPNTDVEEFLTLAGIDLKHLYKPQ
;
A
#
# COMPACT_ATOMS: atom_id res chain seq x y z
N MET A 1 -19.28 5.25 -4.33
CA MET A 1 -18.50 6.46 -4.54
C MET A 1 -18.60 7.29 -3.29
N ALA A 2 -17.48 7.73 -2.74
CA ALA A 2 -17.44 8.62 -1.58
C ALA A 2 -16.28 9.61 -1.77
N GLU A 3 -16.42 10.80 -1.20
CA GLU A 3 -15.43 11.86 -1.33
C GLU A 3 -14.13 11.42 -0.63
N GLN A 4 -13.00 11.57 -1.31
CA GLN A 4 -11.68 11.35 -0.74
C GLN A 4 -11.45 12.36 0.39
N LYS A 5 -10.75 11.90 1.42
CA LYS A 5 -10.36 12.71 2.59
C LYS A 5 -8.91 12.54 2.98
N LEU A 6 -8.29 11.44 2.56
CA LEU A 6 -7.02 10.98 3.08
C LEU A 6 -6.13 10.40 1.98
N LEU A 7 -4.85 10.71 2.06
CA LEU A 7 -3.78 9.92 1.47
C LEU A 7 -3.02 9.20 2.59
N VAL A 8 -3.04 7.87 2.58
CA VAL A 8 -2.35 7.06 3.59
C VAL A 8 -1.08 6.46 3.02
N ALA A 9 0.06 6.80 3.63
CA ALA A 9 1.35 6.22 3.34
C ALA A 9 1.52 4.86 4.03
N HIS A 10 2.02 3.91 3.24
CA HIS A 10 2.37 2.54 3.63
C HIS A 10 3.82 2.25 3.24
N CYS A 11 4.39 1.18 3.75
CA CYS A 11 5.63 0.60 3.23
C CYS A 11 5.42 -0.84 2.80
N ALA A 12 6.28 -1.34 1.92
CA ALA A 12 6.26 -2.75 1.50
C ALA A 12 6.82 -3.70 2.57
N ASP A 13 7.45 -3.16 3.62
CA ASP A 13 8.18 -3.89 4.67
C ASP A 13 9.28 -4.80 4.08
N THR A 14 10.03 -4.25 3.12
CA THR A 14 11.11 -4.95 2.43
C THR A 14 12.47 -4.40 2.83
N HIS A 15 13.51 -5.24 2.74
CA HIS A 15 14.90 -4.83 2.85
C HIS A 15 15.26 -3.74 1.83
N PRO A 16 16.16 -2.78 2.13
CA PRO A 16 16.55 -1.71 1.20
C PRO A 16 17.05 -2.20 -0.18
N ASP A 17 17.73 -3.34 -0.21
CA ASP A 17 18.27 -3.96 -1.43
C ASP A 17 17.24 -4.80 -2.20
N PHE A 18 16.02 -4.93 -1.70
CA PHE A 18 14.98 -5.67 -2.41
C PHE A 18 14.44 -4.82 -3.57
N SER A 19 14.70 -5.26 -4.81
CA SER A 19 14.17 -4.66 -6.03
C SER A 19 12.67 -4.93 -6.18
N LEU A 20 11.88 -4.17 -5.42
CA LEU A 20 10.42 -4.24 -5.45
C LEU A 20 9.87 -3.83 -6.83
N THR A 21 8.80 -4.49 -7.25
CA THR A 21 8.10 -4.18 -8.51
C THR A 21 6.59 -4.17 -8.29
N LYS A 22 5.84 -3.63 -9.25
CA LYS A 22 4.38 -3.74 -9.29
C LYS A 22 3.91 -5.18 -9.18
N ASP A 23 4.55 -6.10 -9.91
CA ASP A 23 4.17 -7.51 -9.91
C ASP A 23 4.31 -8.16 -8.54
N HIS A 24 5.35 -7.85 -7.78
CA HIS A 24 5.48 -8.34 -6.40
C HIS A 24 4.28 -7.92 -5.55
N VAL A 25 3.88 -6.65 -5.61
CA VAL A 25 2.74 -6.13 -4.85
C VAL A 25 1.43 -6.81 -5.28
N LEU A 26 1.21 -6.97 -6.60
CA LEU A 26 0.03 -7.65 -7.11
C LEU A 26 0.01 -9.13 -6.73
N GLN A 27 1.14 -9.83 -6.78
CA GLN A 27 1.25 -11.24 -6.36
C GLN A 27 0.94 -11.39 -4.85
N TRP A 28 1.50 -10.53 -4.00
CA TRP A 28 1.26 -10.58 -2.55
C TRP A 28 -0.19 -10.28 -2.16
N HIS A 29 -0.83 -9.34 -2.84
CA HIS A 29 -2.20 -8.95 -2.53
C HIS A 29 -3.24 -9.86 -3.18
N MET A 30 -3.12 -10.05 -4.49
CA MET A 30 -4.16 -10.68 -5.31
C MET A 30 -3.90 -12.17 -5.52
N GLY A 31 -2.68 -12.66 -5.32
CA GLY A 31 -2.38 -14.08 -5.37
C GLY A 31 -3.26 -14.89 -4.41
N PRO A 32 -3.60 -16.15 -4.74
CA PRO A 32 -4.51 -16.98 -3.97
C PRO A 32 -4.04 -17.21 -2.54
N LYS A 33 -5.01 -17.38 -1.64
CA LYS A 33 -4.79 -17.69 -0.23
C LYS A 33 -5.48 -18.99 0.14
N ASP A 34 -4.71 -19.96 0.63
CA ASP A 34 -5.26 -21.18 1.22
C ASP A 34 -5.97 -20.84 2.53
N MET A 35 -7.19 -21.34 2.68
CA MET A 35 -8.06 -21.09 3.82
C MET A 35 -8.12 -22.32 4.71
N TYR A 36 -8.00 -22.12 6.02
CA TYR A 36 -8.06 -23.18 7.02
C TYR A 36 -9.01 -22.78 8.15
N ASN A 37 -9.69 -23.75 8.76
CA ASN A 37 -10.44 -23.49 9.98
C ASN A 37 -9.51 -23.45 11.20
N LYS A 38 -10.07 -23.17 12.39
CA LYS A 38 -9.32 -23.11 13.66
C LYS A 38 -8.59 -24.40 14.02
N ASN A 39 -9.00 -25.54 13.47
CA ASN A 39 -8.41 -26.85 13.72
C ASN A 39 -7.38 -27.24 12.63
N GLY A 40 -7.03 -26.32 11.73
CA GLY A 40 -6.10 -26.58 10.62
C GLY A 40 -6.69 -27.40 9.47
N LYS A 41 -8.01 -27.66 9.46
CA LYS A 41 -8.65 -28.31 8.31
C LYS A 41 -8.73 -27.33 7.14
N PHE A 42 -8.24 -27.75 5.98
CA PHE A 42 -8.34 -27.01 4.73
C PHE A 42 -9.81 -26.78 4.33
N LEU A 43 -10.13 -25.56 3.93
CA LEU A 43 -11.47 -25.10 3.57
C LEU A 43 -11.59 -24.68 2.09
N GLY A 44 -10.48 -24.68 1.34
CA GLY A 44 -10.42 -24.21 -0.03
C GLY A 44 -9.44 -23.06 -0.21
N VAL A 45 -9.45 -22.47 -1.40
CA VAL A 45 -8.54 -21.40 -1.82
C VAL A 45 -9.33 -20.15 -2.14
N LYS A 46 -9.01 -19.03 -1.50
CA LYS A 46 -9.59 -17.73 -1.84
C LYS A 46 -8.78 -17.08 -2.96
N TYR A 47 -9.44 -16.69 -4.05
CA TYR A 47 -8.84 -15.92 -5.14
C TYR A 47 -9.88 -14.98 -5.74
N PHE A 48 -9.48 -13.72 -5.98
CA PHE A 48 -10.34 -12.69 -6.58
C PHE A 48 -11.73 -12.57 -5.92
N GLY A 49 -11.74 -12.58 -4.58
CA GLY A 49 -12.99 -12.50 -3.79
C GLY A 49 -13.86 -13.77 -3.77
N LYS A 50 -13.51 -14.81 -4.54
CA LYS A 50 -14.22 -16.09 -4.61
C LYS A 50 -13.47 -17.20 -3.88
N THR A 51 -14.18 -18.26 -3.49
CA THR A 51 -13.59 -19.46 -2.89
C THR A 51 -13.68 -20.62 -3.88
N TYR A 52 -12.54 -21.28 -4.08
CA TYR A 52 -12.34 -22.45 -4.92
C TYR A 52 -12.08 -23.67 -4.05
N GLU A 53 -12.41 -24.87 -4.54
CA GLU A 53 -12.23 -26.10 -3.78
C GLU A 53 -10.75 -26.38 -3.46
N ASN A 54 -9.85 -26.15 -4.42
CA ASN A 54 -8.42 -26.39 -4.30
C ASN A 54 -7.66 -25.59 -5.37
N ARG A 55 -6.32 -25.69 -5.38
CA ARG A 55 -5.48 -24.95 -6.34
C ARG A 55 -5.57 -25.46 -7.78
N ILE A 56 -5.98 -26.73 -8.00
CA ILE A 56 -6.07 -27.34 -9.33
C ILE A 56 -7.22 -26.72 -10.14
N VAL A 57 -8.29 -26.31 -9.46
CA VAL A 57 -9.48 -25.70 -10.08
C VAL A 57 -9.39 -24.17 -10.18
N LEU A 58 -8.25 -23.57 -9.85
CA LEU A 58 -8.03 -22.14 -10.09
C LEU A 58 -7.99 -21.85 -11.59
N PRO A 59 -8.42 -20.64 -12.02
CA PRO A 59 -8.33 -20.27 -13.42
C PRO A 59 -6.87 -20.21 -13.89
N LEU A 60 -6.66 -20.45 -15.20
CA LEU A 60 -5.36 -20.31 -15.82
C LEU A 60 -5.05 -18.82 -16.07
N GLU A 61 -4.60 -18.16 -15.02
CA GLU A 61 -4.25 -16.74 -15.03
C GLU A 61 -2.81 -16.53 -14.53
N PHE A 62 -2.25 -15.37 -14.85
CA PHE A 62 -0.85 -15.03 -14.54
C PHE A 62 -0.76 -13.64 -13.93
N ILE A 63 0.14 -13.47 -12.96
CA ILE A 63 0.50 -12.17 -12.39
C ILE A 63 2.01 -12.04 -12.46
N GLY A 64 2.52 -11.06 -13.22
CA GLY A 64 3.96 -10.89 -13.44
C GLY A 64 4.63 -12.12 -14.06
N GLY A 65 3.96 -12.75 -15.02
CA GLY A 65 4.46 -13.94 -15.72
C GLY A 65 4.42 -15.26 -14.93
N LYS A 66 3.95 -15.24 -13.67
CA LYS A 66 3.79 -16.46 -12.85
C LYS A 66 2.34 -16.91 -12.80
N GLN A 67 2.10 -18.21 -12.93
CA GLN A 67 0.76 -18.77 -12.84
C GLN A 67 0.20 -18.58 -11.43
N ILE A 68 -1.06 -18.16 -11.30
CA ILE A 68 -1.66 -17.86 -9.99
C ILE A 68 -1.65 -19.06 -9.05
N ALA A 69 -1.76 -20.28 -9.57
CA ALA A 69 -1.76 -21.51 -8.78
C ALA A 69 -0.47 -21.70 -7.95
N GLU A 70 0.64 -21.10 -8.39
CA GLU A 70 1.96 -21.14 -7.73
C GLU A 70 2.18 -20.00 -6.72
N LEU A 71 1.28 -19.02 -6.69
CA LEU A 71 1.43 -17.84 -5.84
C LEU A 71 0.81 -18.05 -4.45
N HIS A 72 1.32 -17.29 -3.47
CA HIS A 72 0.82 -17.26 -2.10
C HIS A 72 0.57 -15.82 -1.68
N GLY A 73 -0.68 -15.36 -1.81
CA GLY A 73 -1.07 -13.99 -1.53
C GLY A 73 -2.19 -13.89 -0.50
N ARG A 74 -2.99 -12.82 -0.59
CA ARG A 74 -4.13 -12.55 0.31
C ARG A 74 -5.48 -12.94 -0.29
N GLY A 75 -5.53 -13.33 -1.57
CA GLY A 75 -6.74 -13.66 -2.30
C GLY A 75 -7.67 -12.47 -2.50
N TRP A 76 -7.12 -11.25 -2.46
CA TRP A 76 -7.89 -10.03 -2.70
C TRP A 76 -8.25 -9.88 -4.18
N ASP A 77 -9.37 -9.22 -4.45
CA ASP A 77 -9.87 -8.89 -5.78
C ASP A 77 -9.21 -7.64 -6.39
N ARG A 78 -8.38 -6.95 -5.61
CA ARG A 78 -7.68 -5.71 -5.99
C ARG A 78 -6.48 -5.49 -5.06
N PRO A 79 -5.50 -4.66 -5.45
CA PRO A 79 -4.36 -4.36 -4.58
C PRO A 79 -4.75 -3.54 -3.35
N GLY A 80 -3.84 -3.49 -2.37
CA GLY A 80 -3.96 -2.62 -1.20
C GLY A 80 -3.65 -1.15 -1.49
N TYR A 81 -2.92 -0.85 -2.56
CA TYR A 81 -2.38 0.49 -2.82
C TYR A 81 -2.78 0.97 -4.21
N ARG A 82 -3.01 2.27 -4.35
CA ARG A 82 -3.20 2.97 -5.63
C ARG A 82 -1.85 3.15 -6.32
N ASP A 83 -0.87 3.66 -5.58
CA ASP A 83 0.45 3.98 -6.11
C ASP A 83 1.56 3.27 -5.34
N LEU A 84 2.66 2.99 -6.04
CA LEU A 84 3.89 2.44 -5.50
C LEU A 84 5.07 3.35 -5.85
N MET A 85 5.77 3.88 -4.84
CA MET A 85 7.02 4.61 -5.03
C MET A 85 8.22 3.65 -4.91
N LEU A 86 9.01 3.57 -5.96
CA LEU A 86 10.22 2.75 -6.03
C LEU A 86 11.42 3.46 -5.38
N ARG A 87 12.50 2.71 -5.11
CA ARG A 87 13.73 3.22 -4.45
C ARG A 87 14.44 4.33 -5.24
N ASN A 88 14.23 4.41 -6.54
CA ASN A 88 14.78 5.46 -7.40
C ASN A 88 13.89 6.72 -7.45
N GLY A 89 12.82 6.78 -6.65
CA GLY A 89 11.86 7.89 -6.63
C GLY A 89 10.74 7.79 -7.68
N HIS A 90 10.78 6.82 -8.58
CA HIS A 90 9.75 6.64 -9.61
C HIS A 90 8.44 6.10 -9.00
N PHE A 91 7.31 6.67 -9.40
CA PHE A 91 5.98 6.19 -9.03
C PHE A 91 5.41 5.26 -10.09
N VAL A 92 4.77 4.18 -9.64
CA VAL A 92 4.05 3.22 -10.48
C VAL A 92 2.61 3.17 -10.01
N ASN A 93 1.68 3.53 -10.89
CA ASN A 93 0.26 3.39 -10.63
C ASN A 93 -0.16 1.91 -10.74
N LEU A 94 -0.81 1.42 -9.69
CA LEU A 94 -1.30 0.05 -9.54
C LEU A 94 -2.77 -0.06 -9.93
N VAL A 95 -3.57 0.95 -9.58
CA VAL A 95 -4.99 1.07 -9.89
C VAL A 95 -5.23 2.43 -10.54
N PRO A 96 -5.72 2.47 -11.79
CA PRO A 96 -6.05 3.72 -12.44
C PRO A 96 -7.08 4.52 -11.65
N ASP A 97 -6.88 5.83 -11.59
CA ASP A 97 -7.84 6.79 -11.06
C ASP A 97 -7.95 7.99 -12.00
N ASN A 98 -9.09 8.68 -11.92
CA ASN A 98 -9.37 9.86 -12.74
C ASN A 98 -8.87 11.17 -12.09
N GLY A 99 -8.37 11.10 -10.85
CA GLY A 99 -7.82 12.23 -10.09
C GLY A 99 -8.86 13.23 -9.55
N ASP A 100 -10.14 12.89 -9.57
CA ASP A 100 -11.19 13.73 -8.96
C ASP A 100 -11.27 13.53 -7.42
N ASP A 101 -12.12 14.32 -6.76
CA ASP A 101 -12.27 14.27 -5.30
C ASP A 101 -13.07 13.05 -4.79
N TRP A 102 -13.39 12.07 -5.64
CA TRP A 102 -14.25 10.94 -5.32
C TRP A 102 -13.56 9.61 -5.61
N ILE A 103 -13.66 8.68 -4.66
CA ILE A 103 -13.20 7.31 -4.87
C ILE A 103 -14.37 6.47 -5.39
N SER A 104 -14.27 6.09 -6.66
CA SER A 104 -15.18 5.17 -7.33
C SER A 104 -14.90 3.72 -6.95
N PRO A 105 -15.87 2.79 -7.11
CA PRO A 105 -15.68 1.39 -6.78
C PRO A 105 -14.51 0.71 -7.51
N ASP A 106 -14.11 1.19 -8.67
CA ASP A 106 -12.99 0.72 -9.48
C ASP A 106 -11.63 1.31 -9.07
N GLU A 107 -11.63 2.48 -8.42
CA GLU A 107 -10.43 3.17 -7.91
C GLU A 107 -10.05 2.72 -6.49
N MET A 108 -11.04 2.19 -5.76
CA MET A 108 -10.88 1.78 -4.36
C MET A 108 -9.84 0.66 -4.19
N THR A 109 -8.96 0.79 -3.20
CA THR A 109 -7.94 -0.22 -2.85
C THR A 109 -8.06 -0.70 -1.40
N TRP A 110 -7.47 -1.85 -1.05
CA TRP A 110 -7.59 -2.46 0.30
C TRP A 110 -6.44 -2.09 1.25
N GLY A 111 -6.14 -0.80 1.41
CA GLY A 111 -5.00 -0.35 2.19
C GLY A 111 -5.27 -0.32 3.70
N VAL A 112 -6.39 0.28 4.13
CA VAL A 112 -6.77 0.38 5.54
C VAL A 112 -8.24 0.03 5.74
N LYS A 113 -8.49 -1.07 6.45
CA LYS A 113 -9.85 -1.53 6.75
C LYS A 113 -10.65 -0.42 7.47
N GLY A 114 -11.84 -0.13 6.95
CA GLY A 114 -12.78 0.84 7.53
C GLY A 114 -12.78 2.22 6.88
N ILE A 115 -11.72 2.58 6.15
CA ILE A 115 -11.60 3.90 5.51
C ILE A 115 -11.23 3.84 4.01
N ASN A 116 -11.13 2.65 3.42
CA ASN A 116 -10.75 2.48 2.00
C ASN A 116 -11.63 3.28 1.02
N SER A 117 -12.89 3.54 1.36
CA SER A 117 -13.80 4.30 0.49
C SER A 117 -13.56 5.81 0.48
N ILE A 118 -12.77 6.32 1.44
CA ILE A 118 -12.47 7.75 1.60
C ILE A 118 -10.96 8.02 1.62
N SER A 119 -10.14 7.02 1.28
CA SER A 119 -8.69 7.16 1.32
C SER A 119 -8.00 6.49 0.16
N SER A 120 -7.07 7.23 -0.43
CA SER A 120 -6.08 6.72 -1.37
C SER A 120 -4.86 6.20 -0.62
N HIS A 121 -4.15 5.25 -1.23
CA HIS A 121 -3.12 4.49 -0.54
C HIS A 121 -1.82 4.46 -1.35
N LEU A 122 -0.75 5.05 -0.81
CA LEU A 122 0.58 5.07 -1.40
C LEU A 122 1.49 4.08 -0.67
N CYS A 123 2.20 3.22 -1.38
CA CYS A 123 3.21 2.34 -0.82
C CYS A 123 4.62 2.82 -1.15
N LEU A 124 5.50 2.89 -0.15
CA LEU A 124 6.91 3.17 -0.30
C LEU A 124 7.69 1.85 -0.36
N SER A 125 8.55 1.70 -1.37
CA SER A 125 9.49 0.57 -1.46
C SER A 125 10.51 0.64 -0.33
N GLY A 126 10.52 -0.38 0.53
CA GLY A 126 11.33 -0.41 1.74
C GLY A 126 10.47 -0.57 2.98
N GLY A 127 10.91 0.02 4.09
CA GLY A 127 10.30 -0.12 5.41
C GLY A 127 11.20 -0.82 6.41
N ARG A 128 12.24 -1.52 5.96
CA ARG A 128 13.27 -2.12 6.84
C ARG A 128 14.60 -1.39 6.71
N ASN A 129 15.42 -1.48 7.75
CA ASN A 129 16.81 -1.06 7.68
C ASN A 129 17.70 -2.16 7.06
N SER A 130 19.00 -1.87 6.95
CA SER A 130 20.01 -2.81 6.43
C SER A 130 20.23 -4.04 7.31
N GLU A 131 19.79 -4.00 8.57
CA GLU A 131 19.80 -5.14 9.49
C GLU A 131 18.51 -5.96 9.42
N ASN A 132 17.63 -5.61 8.47
CA ASN A 132 16.33 -6.24 8.24
C ASN A 132 15.34 -6.09 9.43
N GLU A 133 15.56 -5.09 10.30
CA GLU A 133 14.64 -4.72 11.37
C GLU A 133 13.41 -4.00 10.80
N SER A 134 12.24 -4.22 11.42
CA SER A 134 11.00 -3.49 11.14
C SER A 134 10.49 -2.82 12.42
N ARG A 135 10.62 -1.50 12.49
CA ARG A 135 10.14 -0.64 13.59
C ARG A 135 9.96 0.78 13.07
N MET A 136 9.70 1.73 13.95
CA MET A 136 9.75 3.15 13.59
C MET A 136 11.21 3.61 13.46
N PHE A 137 11.52 4.31 12.37
CA PHE A 137 12.82 4.89 12.06
C PHE A 137 12.67 6.35 11.62
N LYS A 138 13.76 7.11 11.65
CA LYS A 138 13.82 8.35 10.88
C LYS A 138 13.80 8.05 9.39
N PHE A 139 13.25 8.96 8.59
CA PHE A 139 13.08 8.74 7.15
C PHE A 139 14.38 8.30 6.46
N HIS A 140 15.48 9.03 6.67
CA HIS A 140 16.76 8.77 6.01
C HIS A 140 17.55 7.56 6.57
N GLU A 141 17.05 6.89 7.61
CA GLU A 141 17.63 5.60 8.06
C GLU A 141 17.21 4.44 7.14
N ILE A 142 16.04 4.55 6.49
CA ILE A 142 15.46 3.47 5.69
C ILE A 142 15.07 3.89 4.26
N TYR A 143 14.99 5.19 3.98
CA TYR A 143 14.72 5.79 2.67
C TYR A 143 15.88 6.70 2.24
N ASN A 144 15.93 7.04 0.95
CA ASN A 144 17.03 7.82 0.36
C ASN A 144 16.55 9.18 -0.19
N ASP A 145 17.48 10.02 -0.62
CA ASP A 145 17.20 11.39 -1.08
C ASP A 145 16.30 11.44 -2.33
N ALA A 146 16.42 10.45 -3.23
CA ALA A 146 15.56 10.35 -4.41
C ALA A 146 14.10 10.11 -4.00
N MET A 147 13.89 9.24 -3.01
CA MET A 147 12.58 9.01 -2.40
C MET A 147 12.10 10.23 -1.63
N PHE A 148 12.95 10.90 -0.85
CA PHE A 148 12.58 12.12 -0.12
C PHE A 148 12.06 13.21 -1.07
N THR A 149 12.83 13.48 -2.14
CA THR A 149 12.50 14.51 -3.15
C THR A 149 11.20 14.18 -3.88
N SER A 150 11.04 12.92 -4.29
CA SER A 150 9.88 12.47 -5.07
C SER A 150 8.62 12.41 -4.20
N LEU A 151 8.73 11.94 -2.95
CA LEU A 151 7.61 11.90 -2.00
C LEU A 151 7.15 13.31 -1.62
N THR A 152 8.09 14.23 -1.41
CA THR A 152 7.79 15.65 -1.15
C THR A 152 7.02 16.25 -2.32
N SER A 153 7.46 15.99 -3.56
CA SER A 153 6.77 16.48 -4.76
C SER A 153 5.38 15.86 -4.91
N TYR A 154 5.26 14.56 -4.67
CA TYR A 154 3.98 13.84 -4.72
C TYR A 154 2.98 14.39 -3.69
N PHE A 155 3.39 14.60 -2.44
CA PHE A 155 2.51 15.17 -1.42
C PHE A 155 2.08 16.60 -1.74
N ASN A 156 2.99 17.45 -2.23
CA ASN A 156 2.62 18.81 -2.64
C ASN A 156 1.64 18.81 -3.82
N GLN A 157 1.83 17.92 -4.80
CA GLN A 157 0.90 17.80 -5.93
C GLN A 157 -0.46 17.28 -5.45
N PHE A 158 -0.49 16.23 -4.63
CA PHE A 158 -1.71 15.71 -4.01
C PHE A 158 -2.49 16.80 -3.27
N LEU A 159 -1.82 17.60 -2.43
CA LEU A 159 -2.47 18.68 -1.66
C LEU A 159 -2.88 19.87 -2.53
N LYS A 160 -2.26 20.07 -3.69
CA LYS A 160 -2.69 21.07 -4.66
C LYS A 160 -3.99 20.64 -5.33
N ASP A 161 -4.10 19.36 -5.68
CA ASP A 161 -5.28 18.80 -6.33
C ASP A 161 -6.43 18.62 -5.33
N HIS A 162 -6.12 18.22 -4.09
CA HIS A 162 -7.09 17.96 -3.01
C HIS A 162 -6.75 18.78 -1.73
N PRO A 163 -6.96 20.11 -1.72
CA PRO A 163 -6.50 20.98 -0.63
C PRO A 163 -7.17 20.72 0.74
N GLY A 164 -8.33 20.06 0.75
CA GLY A 164 -9.05 19.67 1.97
C GLY A 164 -8.52 18.40 2.64
N ASP A 165 -7.79 17.57 1.90
CA ASP A 165 -7.40 16.23 2.32
C ASP A 165 -6.23 16.24 3.32
N LYS A 166 -6.08 15.13 4.04
CA LYS A 166 -4.98 14.91 4.99
C LYS A 166 -4.05 13.80 4.55
N ILE A 167 -2.79 13.91 4.96
CA ILE A 167 -1.76 12.89 4.80
C ILE A 167 -1.63 12.14 6.12
N ALA A 168 -1.61 10.82 6.06
CA ALA A 168 -1.54 9.95 7.22
C ALA A 168 -0.53 8.80 7.02
N GLY A 169 -0.03 8.24 8.11
CA GLY A 169 0.63 6.93 8.10
C GLY A 169 -0.35 5.83 8.50
N HIS A 170 -0.18 4.60 8.02
CA HIS A 170 -1.03 3.47 8.42
C HIS A 170 -1.00 3.22 9.95
N TYR A 171 0.09 3.53 10.64
CA TYR A 171 0.20 3.47 12.10
C TYR A 171 -0.82 4.34 12.84
N MET A 172 -1.39 5.36 12.18
CA MET A 172 -2.43 6.21 12.77
C MET A 172 -3.80 5.52 12.80
N PHE A 173 -3.94 4.34 12.21
CA PHE A 173 -5.18 3.55 12.13
C PHE A 173 -5.03 2.11 12.64
N SER A 174 -3.86 1.74 13.16
CA SER A 174 -3.59 0.38 13.66
C SER A 174 -2.35 0.37 14.58
N ASP A 175 -2.19 -0.65 15.41
CA ASP A 175 -1.03 -0.83 16.32
C ASP A 175 0.30 -1.19 15.60
N LYS A 176 0.42 -0.86 14.31
CA LYS A 176 1.61 -1.14 13.48
C LYS A 176 2.52 0.08 13.42
N THR A 177 3.74 -0.09 12.89
CA THR A 177 4.68 1.01 12.64
C THR A 177 4.65 1.55 11.21
N CYS A 178 3.97 0.87 10.27
CA CYS A 178 3.90 1.21 8.85
C CYS A 178 3.46 2.69 8.63
N PRO A 179 4.18 3.52 7.84
CA PRO A 179 5.21 3.20 6.84
C PRO A 179 6.65 3.07 7.40
N ASN A 180 6.79 2.79 8.69
CA ASN A 180 8.04 2.65 9.44
C ASN A 180 8.86 3.95 9.53
N THR A 181 8.20 5.08 9.27
CA THR A 181 8.71 6.42 9.50
C THR A 181 7.57 7.33 9.96
N ASP A 182 7.90 8.31 10.81
CA ASP A 182 6.93 9.26 11.33
C ASP A 182 6.55 10.26 10.23
N VAL A 183 5.24 10.33 9.94
CA VAL A 183 4.72 11.19 8.87
C VAL A 183 4.78 12.67 9.28
N GLU A 184 4.59 13.00 10.56
CA GLU A 184 4.72 14.37 11.06
C GLU A 184 6.17 14.86 10.94
N GLU A 185 7.14 14.01 11.32
CA GLU A 185 8.57 14.31 11.15
C GLU A 185 8.92 14.52 9.67
N PHE A 186 8.42 13.65 8.78
CA PHE A 186 8.62 13.81 7.34
C PHE A 186 8.04 15.13 6.80
N LEU A 187 6.78 15.46 7.11
CA LEU A 187 6.15 16.70 6.64
C LEU A 187 6.90 17.93 7.11
N THR A 188 7.36 17.93 8.38
CA THR A 188 8.19 19.00 8.94
C THR A 188 9.49 19.16 8.15
N LEU A 189 10.19 18.05 7.89
CA LEU A 189 11.45 18.06 7.14
C LEU A 189 11.25 18.51 5.68
N ALA A 190 10.12 18.14 5.07
CA ALA A 190 9.75 18.49 3.71
C ALA A 190 9.21 19.93 3.56
N GLY A 191 9.02 20.66 4.67
CA GLY A 191 8.45 22.00 4.67
C GLY A 191 6.96 22.04 4.33
N ILE A 192 6.23 20.94 4.57
CA ILE A 192 4.78 20.84 4.33
C ILE A 192 4.05 21.18 5.63
N ASP A 193 3.06 22.08 5.54
CA ASP A 193 2.27 22.56 6.67
C ASP A 193 1.52 21.42 7.38
N LEU A 194 1.75 21.27 8.70
CA LEU A 194 1.14 20.23 9.52
C LEU A 194 -0.39 20.34 9.65
N LYS A 195 -1.02 21.41 9.16
CA LYS A 195 -2.48 21.40 8.97
C LYS A 195 -2.95 20.28 8.05
N HIS A 196 -2.08 19.77 7.18
CA HIS A 196 -2.37 18.66 6.27
C HIS A 196 -2.10 17.30 6.91
N LEU A 197 -1.55 17.23 8.12
CA LEU A 197 -1.38 15.97 8.85
C LEU A 197 -2.74 15.48 9.37
N TYR A 198 -3.02 14.18 9.18
CA TYR A 198 -4.13 13.53 9.86
C TYR A 198 -3.80 13.36 11.35
N LYS A 199 -4.74 13.76 12.21
CA LYS A 199 -4.64 13.56 13.65
C LYS A 199 -5.76 12.62 14.09
N PRO A 200 -5.45 11.46 14.70
CA PRO A 200 -6.46 10.61 15.31
C PRO A 200 -7.30 11.41 16.32
N GLN A 201 -8.61 11.15 16.35
CA GLN A 201 -9.51 11.68 17.38
C GLN A 201 -9.42 10.87 18.67
#